data_AF-A0A0K0ELW8-F1
#
_entry.id   AF-A0A0K0ELW8-F1
#
_cell.length_a   1.000
_cell.length_b   1.000
_cell.length_c   1.000
_cell.angle_alpha   90.00
_cell.angle_beta   90.00
_cell.angle_gamma   90.00
#
_symmetry.space_group_name_H-M   'P 1'
#
loop_
_entity.id
_entity.type
_entity.pdbx_description
1 polymer ?
#
loop_
_entity_poly.entity_id
_entity_poly.type
_entity_poly.pdbx_seq_one_letter_code
_entity_poly.pdbx_strand_id
1 'polypeptide(L)'
;MGKPEADKKDKISKKKFNYFEKKFSHKKRKKVVAAVNEFKNAQETYKRLKKQEEDEKERKRKEMEERREKMEEYKNIKKDMNSALRKRNKKGQPNLGAQVEVLLKKIERKNQK
;
A
#
# COMPACT_ATOMS: atom_id res chain seq x y z
N MET A 1 80.28 9.80 25.25
CA MET A 1 78.96 9.14 25.36
C MET A 1 78.00 9.84 24.42
N GLY A 2 77.39 9.17 23.44
CA GLY A 2 76.42 9.85 22.58
C GLY A 2 75.92 9.03 21.41
N LYS A 3 74.99 8.10 21.65
CA LYS A 3 74.02 7.60 20.65
C LYS A 3 72.72 7.14 21.33
N PRO A 4 71.70 8.01 21.49
CA PRO A 4 70.34 7.51 21.69
C PRO A 4 69.26 8.20 20.82
N GLU A 5 69.61 9.09 19.89
CA GLU A 5 68.62 9.86 19.13
C GLU A 5 68.02 9.13 17.92
N ALA A 6 68.81 8.34 17.19
CA ALA A 6 68.34 7.69 15.96
C ALA A 6 67.27 6.62 16.23
N ASP A 7 67.48 5.75 17.22
CA ASP A 7 66.54 4.69 17.59
C ASP A 7 65.19 5.20 18.13
N LYS A 8 65.18 6.41 18.73
CA LYS A 8 63.95 7.05 19.21
C LYS A 8 63.13 7.62 18.05
N LYS A 9 63.78 8.22 17.04
CA LYS A 9 63.13 8.77 15.85
C LYS A 9 62.47 7.66 15.01
N ASP A 10 63.12 6.50 14.88
CA ASP A 10 62.57 5.35 14.15
C ASP A 10 61.43 4.64 14.87
N LYS A 11 61.44 4.58 16.21
CA LYS A 11 60.31 4.06 16.98
C LYS A 11 59.10 5.00 16.92
N ILE A 12 59.33 6.31 16.92
CA ILE A 12 58.26 7.32 16.80
C ILE A 12 57.66 7.30 15.39
N SER A 13 58.46 7.17 14.33
CA SER A 13 57.98 7.07 12.95
C SER A 13 57.18 5.79 12.71
N LYS A 14 57.65 4.62 13.17
CA LYS A 14 56.92 3.34 13.13
C LYS A 14 55.64 3.35 13.95
N LYS A 15 55.61 4.06 15.10
CA LYS A 15 54.41 4.21 15.94
C LYS A 15 53.39 5.15 15.30
N LYS A 16 53.83 6.23 14.64
CA LYS A 16 52.96 7.11 13.83
C LYS A 16 52.40 6.39 12.61
N PHE A 17 53.21 5.63 11.86
CA PHE A 17 52.78 4.84 10.71
C PHE A 17 51.68 3.81 11.09
N ASN A 18 51.90 3.08 12.18
CA ASN A 18 50.90 2.15 12.74
C ASN A 18 49.60 2.83 13.20
N TYR A 19 49.65 4.07 13.70
CA TYR A 19 48.46 4.82 14.10
C TYR A 19 47.61 5.19 12.89
N PHE A 20 48.23 5.68 11.80
CA PHE A 20 47.50 6.04 10.59
C PHE A 20 46.83 4.81 9.96
N GLU A 21 47.53 3.70 9.76
CA GLU A 21 46.94 2.47 9.21
C GLU A 21 45.77 1.95 10.05
N LYS A 22 45.91 1.92 11.39
CA LYS A 22 44.83 1.53 12.31
C LYS A 22 43.64 2.49 12.24
N LYS A 23 43.88 3.80 12.10
CA LYS A 23 42.81 4.82 11.99
C LYS A 23 42.06 4.71 10.66
N PHE A 24 42.76 4.46 9.55
CA PHE A 24 42.16 4.21 8.24
C PHE A 24 41.36 2.89 8.22
N SER A 25 41.89 1.82 8.83
CA SER A 25 41.18 0.56 9.06
C SER A 25 39.90 0.76 9.87
N HIS A 26 39.96 1.51 10.96
CA HIS A 26 38.78 1.82 11.79
C HIS A 26 37.74 2.67 11.02
N LYS A 27 38.18 3.64 10.22
CA LYS A 27 37.30 4.44 9.35
C LYS A 27 36.61 3.57 8.29
N LYS A 28 37.32 2.62 7.68
CA LYS A 28 36.74 1.64 6.74
C LYS A 28 35.70 0.75 7.43
N ARG A 29 36.01 0.21 8.62
CA ARG A 29 35.06 -0.60 9.41
C ARG A 29 33.79 0.18 9.76
N LYS A 30 33.92 1.43 10.19
CA LYS A 30 32.76 2.31 10.46
C LYS A 30 31.87 2.51 9.23
N LYS A 31 32.47 2.71 8.05
CA LYS A 31 31.72 2.81 6.79
C LYS A 31 30.96 1.53 6.45
N VAL A 32 31.60 0.37 6.60
CA VAL A 32 30.95 -0.93 6.34
C VAL A 32 29.79 -1.16 7.30
N VAL A 33 29.96 -0.89 8.60
CA VAL A 33 28.87 -1.00 9.59
C VAL A 33 27.72 -0.05 9.27
N ALA A 34 28.02 1.19 8.87
CA ALA A 34 27.00 2.14 8.45
C ALA A 34 26.20 1.63 7.23
N ALA A 35 26.89 1.13 6.20
CA ALA A 35 26.25 0.58 5.00
C ALA A 35 25.39 -0.66 5.30
N VAL A 36 25.84 -1.55 6.20
CA VAL A 36 25.07 -2.72 6.64
C VAL A 36 23.81 -2.29 7.40
N ASN A 37 23.92 -1.30 8.28
CA ASN A 37 22.76 -0.77 9.01
C ASN A 37 21.76 -0.08 8.07
N GLU A 38 22.26 0.71 7.13
CA GLU A 38 21.42 1.35 6.10
C GLU A 38 20.70 0.33 5.24
N PHE A 39 21.39 -0.73 4.82
CA PHE A 39 20.78 -1.83 4.07
C PHE A 39 19.69 -2.55 4.88
N LYS A 40 19.94 -2.84 6.16
CA LYS A 40 18.93 -3.43 7.05
C LYS A 40 17.70 -2.52 7.19
N ASN A 41 17.93 -1.23 7.41
CA ASN A 41 16.86 -0.25 7.49
C ASN A 41 16.06 -0.22 6.18
N ALA A 42 16.72 -0.17 5.03
CA ALA A 42 16.07 -0.19 3.72
C ALA A 42 15.23 -1.47 3.50
N GLN A 43 15.74 -2.64 3.92
CA GLN A 43 14.98 -3.89 3.85
C GLN A 43 13.73 -3.86 4.74
N GLU A 44 13.82 -3.31 5.96
CA GLU A 44 12.67 -3.14 6.84
C GLU A 44 11.64 -2.17 6.26
N THR A 45 12.09 -1.04 5.72
CA THR A 45 11.21 -0.05 5.08
C THR A 45 10.50 -0.67 3.88
N TYR A 46 11.20 -1.42 3.04
CA TYR A 46 10.61 -2.12 1.91
C TYR A 46 9.53 -3.12 2.36
N LYS A 47 9.79 -3.91 3.41
CA LYS A 47 8.79 -4.84 3.96
C LYS A 47 7.54 -4.10 4.46
N ARG A 48 7.70 -2.95 5.12
CA ARG A 48 6.59 -2.12 5.60
C ARG A 48 5.77 -1.56 4.44
N LEU A 49 6.43 -1.00 3.43
CA LEU A 49 5.78 -0.44 2.25
C LEU A 49 5.02 -1.51 1.47
N LYS A 50 5.63 -2.69 1.26
CA LYS A 50 4.97 -3.80 0.58
C LYS A 50 3.70 -4.25 1.31
N LYS A 51 3.75 -4.33 2.65
CA LYS A 51 2.56 -4.65 3.45
C LYS A 51 1.47 -3.59 3.30
N GLN A 52 1.84 -2.31 3.35
CA GLN A 52 0.90 -1.21 3.16
C GLN A 52 0.26 -1.22 1.76
N GLU A 53 1.02 -1.55 0.72
CA GLU A 53 0.52 -1.67 -0.65
C GLU A 53 -0.48 -2.84 -0.77
N GLU A 54 -0.19 -3.98 -0.15
CA GLU A 54 -1.10 -5.13 -0.10
C GLU A 54 -2.41 -4.78 0.63
N ASP A 55 -2.31 -4.14 1.80
CA ASP A 55 -3.47 -3.69 2.58
C ASP A 55 -4.31 -2.65 1.80
N GLU A 56 -3.67 -1.68 1.14
CA GLU A 56 -4.36 -0.68 0.32
C GLU A 56 -5.05 -1.31 -0.89
N LYS A 57 -4.39 -2.27 -1.55
CA LYS A 57 -4.96 -3.01 -2.67
C LYS A 57 -6.19 -3.82 -2.25
N GLU A 58 -6.15 -4.45 -1.08
CA GLU A 58 -7.30 -5.17 -0.54
C GLU A 58 -8.46 -4.23 -0.22
N ARG A 59 -8.18 -3.08 0.42
CA ARG A 59 -9.19 -2.05 0.68
C ARG A 59 -9.84 -1.54 -0.61
N LYS A 60 -9.04 -1.21 -1.62
CA LYS A 60 -9.52 -0.77 -2.93
C LYS A 60 -10.37 -1.83 -3.62
N ARG A 61 -10.01 -3.12 -3.49
CA ARG A 61 -10.82 -4.23 -4.03
C ARG A 61 -12.19 -4.30 -3.35
N LYS A 62 -12.23 -4.24 -2.02
CA LYS A 62 -13.49 -4.25 -1.25
C LYS A 62 -14.38 -3.06 -1.62
N GLU A 63 -13.82 -1.86 -1.69
CA GLU A 63 -14.56 -0.66 -2.08
C GLU A 63 -15.13 -0.76 -3.52
N MET A 64 -14.34 -1.29 -4.44
CA MET A 64 -14.78 -1.52 -5.82
C MET A 64 -15.87 -2.57 -5.91
N GLU A 65 -15.81 -3.62 -5.10
CA GLU A 65 -16.82 -4.67 -5.01
C GLU A 65 -18.13 -4.12 -4.45
N GLU A 66 -18.11 -3.43 -3.31
CA GLU A 66 -19.29 -2.78 -2.73
C GLU A 66 -19.92 -1.77 -3.70
N ARG A 67 -19.08 -1.00 -4.42
CA ARG A 67 -19.57 -0.06 -5.43
C ARG A 67 -20.22 -0.79 -6.59
N ARG A 68 -19.64 -1.92 -7.03
CA ARG A 68 -20.19 -2.74 -8.11
C ARG A 68 -21.53 -3.35 -7.70
N GLU A 69 -21.64 -3.89 -6.49
CA GLU A 69 -22.88 -4.43 -5.95
C GLU A 69 -23.99 -3.38 -5.89
N LYS A 70 -23.71 -2.19 -5.35
CA LYS A 70 -24.68 -1.08 -5.32
C LYS A 70 -25.12 -0.66 -6.73
N MET A 71 -24.18 -0.62 -7.67
CA MET A 71 -24.48 -0.29 -9.07
C MET A 71 -25.29 -1.38 -9.77
N GLU A 72 -25.03 -2.64 -9.47
CA GLU A 72 -25.79 -3.78 -9.99
C GLU A 72 -27.21 -3.82 -9.43
N GLU A 73 -27.38 -3.57 -8.13
CA GLU A 73 -28.70 -3.41 -7.50
C GLU A 73 -29.50 -2.29 -8.19
N TYR A 74 -28.88 -1.13 -8.38
CA TYR A 74 -29.51 0.00 -9.07
C TYR A 74 -29.91 -0.36 -10.52
N LYS A 75 -29.01 -1.03 -11.26
CA LYS A 75 -29.30 -1.48 -12.63
C LYS A 75 -30.47 -2.45 -12.69
N ASN A 76 -30.53 -3.40 -11.75
CA ASN A 76 -31.62 -4.37 -11.66
C ASN A 76 -32.96 -3.67 -11.37
N ILE A 77 -33.00 -2.74 -10.42
CA ILE A 77 -34.20 -1.92 -10.14
C ILE A 77 -34.65 -1.17 -11.40
N LYS A 78 -33.70 -0.52 -12.09
CA LYS A 78 -34.02 0.25 -13.30
C LYS A 78 -34.54 -0.63 -14.42
N LYS A 79 -33.99 -1.84 -14.57
CA LYS A 79 -34.43 -2.84 -15.55
C LYS A 79 -35.86 -3.29 -15.26
N ASP A 80 -36.18 -3.60 -14.01
CA ASP A 80 -37.52 -4.04 -13.59
C ASP A 80 -38.56 -2.93 -13.82
N MET A 81 -38.21 -1.69 -13.46
CA MET A 81 -39.05 -0.53 -13.71
C MET A 81 -39.30 -0.31 -15.20
N ASN A 82 -38.26 -0.36 -16.02
CA ASN A 82 -38.40 -0.24 -17.47
C ASN A 82 -39.24 -1.37 -18.06
N SER A 83 -39.10 -2.60 -17.55
CA SER A 83 -39.91 -3.74 -17.95
C SER A 83 -41.39 -3.51 -17.62
N ALA A 84 -41.70 -3.06 -16.41
CA ALA A 84 -43.07 -2.76 -15.99
C ALA A 84 -43.71 -1.63 -16.80
N LEU A 85 -42.97 -0.56 -17.09
CA LEU A 85 -43.45 0.57 -17.90
C LEU A 85 -43.71 0.17 -19.36
N ARG A 86 -42.95 -0.81 -19.89
CA ARG A 86 -43.14 -1.34 -21.24
C ARG A 86 -44.32 -2.31 -21.35
N LYS A 87 -44.71 -2.97 -20.25
CA LYS A 87 -45.83 -3.93 -20.25
C LYS A 87 -47.14 -3.22 -20.60
N ARG A 88 -47.84 -3.77 -21.58
CA ARG A 88 -49.17 -3.34 -22.01
C ARG A 88 -50.19 -4.45 -21.76
N ASN A 89 -51.45 -4.07 -21.54
CA ASN A 89 -52.56 -5.02 -21.45
C ASN A 89 -52.99 -5.50 -22.85
N LYS A 90 -53.95 -6.44 -22.92
CA LYS A 90 -54.49 -6.95 -24.20
C LYS A 90 -55.08 -5.85 -25.10
N LYS A 91 -55.50 -4.72 -24.51
CA LYS A 91 -56.03 -3.53 -25.21
C LYS A 91 -54.94 -2.52 -25.59
N GLY A 92 -53.66 -2.84 -25.39
CA GLY A 92 -52.53 -1.98 -25.73
C GLY A 92 -52.24 -0.84 -24.75
N GLN A 93 -53.01 -0.70 -23.67
CA GLN A 93 -52.80 0.34 -22.67
C GLN A 93 -51.70 -0.06 -21.67
N PRO A 94 -51.04 0.90 -21.01
CA PRO A 94 -50.07 0.60 -19.96
C PRO A 94 -50.65 -0.30 -18.86
N ASN A 95 -49.89 -1.32 -18.44
CA ASN A 95 -50.31 -2.20 -17.36
C ASN A 95 -50.03 -1.54 -16.00
N LEU A 96 -51.06 -0.90 -15.42
CA LEU A 96 -50.96 -0.22 -14.12
C LEU A 96 -50.57 -1.18 -12.98
N GLY A 97 -51.06 -2.43 -13.00
CA GLY A 97 -50.72 -3.42 -11.96
C GLY A 97 -49.22 -3.71 -11.92
N ALA A 98 -48.59 -3.86 -13.09
CA ALA A 98 -47.14 -4.05 -13.18
C ALA A 98 -46.35 -2.83 -12.67
N GLN A 99 -46.86 -1.62 -12.90
CA GLN A 99 -46.23 -0.38 -12.43
C GLN A 99 -46.35 -0.23 -10.90
N VAL A 100 -47.52 -0.54 -10.35
CA VAL A 100 -47.78 -0.53 -8.90
C VAL A 100 -46.87 -1.53 -8.18
N GLU A 101 -46.67 -2.74 -8.74
CA GLU A 101 -45.78 -3.75 -8.15
C GLU A 101 -44.34 -3.23 -7.98
N VAL A 102 -43.80 -2.53 -8.99
CA VAL A 102 -42.46 -1.93 -8.90
C VAL A 102 -42.41 -0.79 -7.88
N LEU A 103 -43.47 0.02 -7.79
CA LEU A 103 -43.59 1.09 -6.80
C LEU A 103 -43.60 0.53 -5.37
N LEU A 104 -44.36 -0.53 -5.11
CA LEU A 104 -44.40 -1.21 -3.82
C LEU A 104 -43.02 -1.77 -3.44
N LYS A 105 -42.34 -2.49 -4.35
CA LYS A 105 -40.98 -2.98 -4.13
C LYS A 105 -40.00 -1.84 -3.81
N LYS A 106 -40.18 -0.67 -4.42
CA LYS A 106 -39.34 0.52 -4.15
C LYS A 106 -39.59 1.10 -2.75
N ILE A 107 -40.84 1.07 -2.28
CA ILE A 107 -41.21 1.51 -0.92
C ILE A 107 -40.68 0.53 0.12
N GLU A 108 -40.85 -0.78 -0.08
CA GLU A 108 -40.34 -1.82 0.82
C GLU A 108 -38.83 -1.70 1.02
N ARG A 109 -38.07 -1.52 -0.06
CA ARG A 109 -36.61 -1.32 0.01
C ARG A 109 -36.20 -0.04 0.73
N LYS A 110 -37.02 1.02 0.66
CA LYS A 110 -36.77 2.27 1.40
C LYS A 110 -37.01 2.08 2.90
N ASN A 111 -37.93 1.20 3.29
CA ASN A 111 -38.24 0.93 4.69
C ASN A 111 -37.31 -0.13 5.33
N GLN A 112 -36.59 -0.92 4.51
CA GLN A 112 -35.61 -1.91 4.96
C GLN A 112 -34.18 -1.35 5.11
N LYS A 113 -33.92 -0.15 4.60
CA LYS A 113 -32.65 0.59 4.78
C LYS A 113 -32.74 1.49 6.00
#